data_AF-A0A8C9X1Y0-F1
#
_entry.id   AF-A0A8C9X1Y0-F1
#
_cell.length_a   1.000
_cell.length_b   1.000
_cell.length_c   1.000
_cell.angle_alpha   90.00
_cell.angle_beta   90.00
_cell.angle_gamma   90.00
#
_symmetry.space_group_name_H-M   'P 1'
#
loop_
_entity.id
_entity.type
_entity.pdbx_description
1 polymer ?
#
loop_
_entity_poly.entity_id
_entity_poly.type
_entity_poly.pdbx_seq_one_letter_code
_entity_poly.pdbx_strand_id
1 'polypeptide(L)'
;MAASLSSLPVSCNNKWYYTRQQIDNSPSRRAGLDPDKELSYRQQAANLLQDMGQRLNVSQLTINTAIVYMHRFYMVQSFTRFHRNVISPAALFLAAKVEEQPRKLEHVIKVAHACLDPQDPSPDVRSDAYLQQAQDLVILESIILQTLAFEITIDHPHTHVVKCTQLVRASKDLAQTSYFMATNSLHLTTFCLQYSPPVVACVCIHLACKWSNWEIPVSTDGKHWWEYVDPTVTLELLDGTCCKQPRS
;
A
#
# COMPACT_ATOMS: atom_id res chain seq x y z
N MET A 1 2.04 30.82 24.32
CA MET A 1 1.62 31.34 23.00
C MET A 1 1.64 30.18 22.03
N ALA A 2 0.46 29.66 21.69
CA ALA A 2 0.30 28.50 20.83
C ALA A 2 0.51 28.93 19.37
N ALA A 3 1.48 28.33 18.69
CA ALA A 3 1.69 28.53 17.27
C ALA A 3 0.56 27.82 16.50
N SER A 4 -0.35 28.61 15.95
CA SER A 4 -1.37 28.19 15.01
C SER A 4 -0.72 27.73 13.71
N LEU A 5 -0.86 26.44 13.39
CA LEU A 5 -0.48 25.87 12.10
C LEU A 5 -1.32 26.51 10.98
N SER A 6 -0.68 27.34 10.17
CA SER A 6 -1.26 27.93 8.97
C SER A 6 -1.49 26.85 7.90
N SER A 7 -2.70 26.85 7.35
CA SER A 7 -3.23 25.99 6.30
C SER A 7 -2.33 25.86 5.06
N LEU A 8 -2.10 24.63 4.64
CA LEU A 8 -1.39 24.25 3.40
C LEU A 8 -2.18 24.68 2.14
N PRO A 9 -1.52 25.01 1.01
CA PRO A 9 -2.19 25.37 -0.23
C PRO A 9 -2.79 24.16 -0.95
N VAL A 10 -3.95 24.38 -1.56
CA VAL A 10 -4.82 23.39 -2.22
C VAL A 10 -4.38 23.16 -3.67
N SER A 11 -4.10 21.90 -4.04
CA SER A 11 -4.74 21.21 -5.19
C SER A 11 -4.12 19.84 -5.53
N CYS A 12 -4.46 18.82 -4.74
CA CYS A 12 -4.74 17.45 -5.21
C CYS A 12 -5.34 16.63 -4.05
N ASN A 13 -6.65 16.43 -4.08
CA ASN A 13 -7.34 15.26 -3.54
C ASN A 13 -6.93 14.75 -2.13
N ASN A 14 -7.19 15.57 -1.10
CA ASN A 14 -6.93 15.28 0.32
C ASN A 14 -7.81 14.14 0.91
N LYS A 15 -8.49 13.34 0.09
CA LYS A 15 -9.52 12.40 0.53
C LYS A 15 -8.96 11.14 1.22
N TRP A 16 -7.75 10.72 0.85
CA TRP A 16 -7.19 9.43 1.28
C TRP A 16 -6.05 9.53 2.29
N TYR A 17 -5.74 10.75 2.76
CA TYR A 17 -4.77 10.98 3.81
C TYR A 17 -5.49 11.26 5.12
N TYR A 18 -5.11 10.53 6.15
CA TYR A 18 -5.77 10.49 7.44
C TYR A 18 -4.76 10.78 8.54
N THR A 19 -5.22 11.50 9.56
CA THR A 19 -4.45 11.66 10.79
C THR A 19 -4.40 10.34 11.57
N ARG A 20 -3.42 10.19 12.47
CA ARG A 20 -3.36 9.01 13.36
C ARG A 20 -4.65 8.80 14.13
N GLN A 21 -5.27 9.88 14.63
CA GLN A 21 -6.55 9.80 15.34
C GLN A 21 -7.69 9.27 14.45
N GLN A 22 -7.70 9.61 13.16
CA GLN A 22 -8.70 9.09 12.22
C GLN A 22 -8.47 7.60 11.90
N ILE A 23 -7.21 7.17 11.75
CA ILE A 23 -6.85 5.75 11.63
C ILE A 23 -7.20 5.00 12.92
N ASP A 24 -6.99 5.63 14.07
CA ASP A 24 -7.30 5.04 15.36
C ASP A 24 -8.80 4.93 15.63
N ASN A 25 -9.61 5.67 14.87
CA ASN A 25 -11.05 5.58 14.86
C ASN A 25 -11.57 4.95 13.55
N SER A 26 -10.85 3.96 13.00
CA SER A 26 -11.25 3.25 11.77
C SER A 26 -12.63 2.58 11.90
N PRO A 27 -13.33 2.29 10.79
CA PRO A 27 -14.60 1.54 10.84
C PRO A 27 -14.48 0.20 11.54
N SER A 28 -13.34 -0.49 11.39
CA SER A 28 -13.07 -1.78 12.03
C SER A 28 -12.94 -1.63 13.55
N ARG A 29 -12.27 -0.58 14.04
CA ARG A 29 -12.14 -0.31 15.48
C ARG A 29 -13.46 0.10 16.11
N ARG A 30 -14.27 0.92 15.41
CA ARG A 30 -15.64 1.23 15.85
C ARG A 30 -16.54 0.00 15.93
N ALA A 31 -16.25 -1.02 15.12
CA ALA A 31 -16.93 -2.31 15.19
C ALA A 31 -16.34 -3.26 16.25
N GLY A 32 -15.43 -2.79 17.11
CA GLY A 32 -14.84 -3.54 18.22
C GLY A 32 -13.59 -4.35 17.87
N LEU A 33 -12.96 -4.11 16.71
CA LEU A 33 -11.71 -4.78 16.37
C LEU A 33 -10.52 -4.10 17.08
N ASP A 34 -9.69 -4.92 17.73
CA ASP A 34 -8.46 -4.46 18.37
C ASP A 34 -7.46 -3.84 17.35
N PRO A 35 -6.73 -2.76 17.72
CA PRO A 35 -5.76 -2.10 16.84
C PRO A 35 -4.68 -3.01 16.25
N ASP A 36 -4.09 -3.88 17.08
CA ASP A 36 -3.00 -4.76 16.65
C ASP A 36 -3.55 -5.87 15.73
N LYS A 37 -4.78 -6.32 16.02
CA LYS A 37 -5.50 -7.27 15.17
C LYS A 37 -5.87 -6.66 13.81
N GLU A 38 -6.30 -5.39 13.77
CA GLU A 38 -6.55 -4.69 12.51
C GLU A 38 -5.26 -4.56 11.68
N LEU A 39 -4.14 -4.19 12.31
CA LEU A 39 -2.85 -4.12 11.65
C LEU A 39 -2.42 -5.49 11.09
N SER A 40 -2.55 -6.54 11.90
CA SER A 40 -2.27 -7.92 11.48
C SER A 40 -3.13 -8.34 10.28
N TYR A 41 -4.41 -7.96 10.23
CA TYR A 41 -5.27 -8.26 9.09
C TYR A 41 -4.84 -7.54 7.82
N ARG A 42 -4.39 -6.28 7.92
CA ARG A 42 -3.83 -5.54 6.77
C ARG A 42 -2.56 -6.21 6.25
N GLN A 43 -1.65 -6.59 7.14
CA GLN A 43 -0.41 -7.29 6.79
C GLN A 43 -0.68 -8.66 6.14
N GLN A 44 -1.58 -9.45 6.71
CA GLN A 44 -1.98 -10.74 6.13
C GLN A 44 -2.64 -10.57 4.75
N ALA A 45 -3.47 -9.54 4.57
CA ALA A 45 -4.07 -9.23 3.28
C ALA A 45 -3.02 -8.83 2.24
N ALA A 46 -2.02 -8.01 2.63
CA ALA A 46 -0.92 -7.63 1.75
C ALA A 46 -0.07 -8.84 1.33
N ASN A 47 0.19 -9.76 2.26
CA ASN A 47 0.90 -11.01 1.94
C ASN A 47 0.10 -11.91 0.99
N LEU A 48 -1.22 -12.04 1.21
CA LEU A 48 -2.08 -12.78 0.29
C LEU A 48 -2.08 -12.16 -1.12
N LEU A 49 -2.16 -10.83 -1.21
CA LEU A 49 -2.08 -10.10 -2.49
C LEU A 49 -0.75 -10.36 -3.21
N GLN A 50 0.35 -10.39 -2.47
CA GLN A 50 1.68 -10.69 -3.00
C GLN A 50 1.78 -12.12 -3.53
N ASP A 51 1.36 -13.10 -2.74
CA ASP A 51 1.40 -14.52 -3.12
C ASP A 51 0.53 -14.78 -4.35
N MET A 52 -0.69 -14.24 -4.35
CA MET A 52 -1.59 -14.34 -5.49
C MET A 52 -1.02 -13.64 -6.73
N GLY A 53 -0.46 -12.44 -6.56
CA GLY A 53 0.10 -11.67 -7.66
C GLY A 53 1.30 -12.37 -8.31
N GLN A 54 2.16 -12.99 -7.52
CA GLN A 54 3.27 -13.80 -8.02
C GLN A 54 2.77 -15.02 -8.80
N ARG A 55 1.77 -15.75 -8.28
CA ARG A 55 1.17 -16.90 -8.97
C ARG A 55 0.42 -16.52 -10.26
N LEU A 56 -0.20 -15.34 -10.28
CA LEU A 56 -0.83 -14.76 -11.47
C LEU A 56 0.18 -14.11 -12.43
N ASN A 57 1.46 -14.09 -12.08
CA ASN A 57 2.54 -13.47 -12.84
C ASN A 57 2.22 -12.03 -13.25
N VAL A 58 1.68 -11.23 -12.32
CA VAL A 58 1.47 -9.77 -12.51
C VAL A 58 2.65 -8.99 -11.93
N SER A 59 2.83 -7.75 -12.38
CA SER A 59 3.92 -6.90 -11.93
C SER A 59 3.80 -6.53 -10.45
N GLN A 60 4.93 -6.21 -9.80
CA GLN A 60 4.93 -5.69 -8.44
C GLN A 60 4.14 -4.36 -8.33
N LEU A 61 4.13 -3.56 -9.39
CA LEU A 61 3.30 -2.34 -9.46
C LEU A 61 1.82 -2.67 -9.26
N THR A 62 1.31 -3.68 -9.97
CA THR A 62 -0.07 -4.15 -9.85
C THR A 62 -0.39 -4.64 -8.44
N ILE A 63 0.52 -5.40 -7.82
CA ILE A 63 0.37 -5.87 -6.44
C ILE A 63 0.31 -4.68 -5.48
N ASN A 64 1.23 -3.72 -5.63
CA ASN A 64 1.28 -2.51 -4.80
C ASN A 64 -0.02 -1.69 -4.95
N THR A 65 -0.55 -1.53 -6.17
CA THR A 65 -1.84 -0.85 -6.42
C THR A 65 -2.98 -1.56 -5.69
N ALA A 66 -3.04 -2.90 -5.75
CA ALA A 66 -4.04 -3.68 -5.02
C ALA A 66 -3.92 -3.53 -3.48
N ILE A 67 -2.70 -3.47 -2.95
CA ILE A 67 -2.46 -3.23 -1.52
C ILE A 67 -2.97 -1.85 -1.11
N VAL A 68 -2.74 -0.81 -1.90
CA VAL A 68 -3.27 0.54 -1.63
C VAL A 68 -4.80 0.56 -1.70
N TYR A 69 -5.43 -0.14 -2.65
CA TYR A 69 -6.87 -0.30 -2.68
C TYR A 69 -7.39 -0.95 -1.40
N MET A 70 -6.76 -2.03 -0.94
CA MET A 70 -7.10 -2.69 0.33
C MET A 70 -6.99 -1.71 1.51
N HIS A 71 -5.89 -0.96 1.60
CA HIS A 71 -5.71 0.02 2.67
C HIS A 71 -6.80 1.07 2.69
N ARG A 72 -7.10 1.69 1.54
CA ARG A 72 -8.13 2.72 1.36
C ARG A 72 -9.53 2.16 1.62
N PHE A 73 -9.82 0.95 1.14
CA PHE A 73 -11.10 0.28 1.31
C PHE A 73 -11.46 0.13 2.79
N TYR A 74 -10.53 -0.34 3.62
CA TYR A 74 -10.74 -0.53 5.06
C TYR A 74 -10.65 0.76 5.89
N MET A 75 -10.50 1.93 5.26
CA MET A 75 -10.78 3.22 5.93
C MET A 75 -12.25 3.63 5.82
N VAL A 76 -13.01 3.01 4.91
CA VAL A 76 -14.45 3.24 4.72
C VAL A 76 -15.27 2.04 5.21
N GLN A 77 -14.80 0.83 4.94
CA GLN A 77 -15.43 -0.44 5.32
C GLN A 77 -14.72 -1.10 6.51
N SER A 78 -15.40 -2.06 7.14
CA SER A 78 -14.87 -2.82 8.28
C SER A 78 -14.44 -4.23 7.88
N PHE A 79 -13.34 -4.72 8.46
CA PHE A 79 -12.93 -6.14 8.39
C PHE A 79 -13.97 -7.10 8.98
N THR A 80 -14.84 -6.63 9.87
CA THR A 80 -15.94 -7.44 10.44
C THR A 80 -17.08 -7.66 9.44
N ARG A 81 -17.23 -6.77 8.46
CA ARG A 81 -18.26 -6.87 7.42
C ARG A 81 -17.72 -7.51 6.14
N PHE A 82 -16.50 -7.15 5.76
CA PHE A 82 -15.83 -7.67 4.57
C PHE A 82 -14.55 -8.37 4.98
N HIS A 83 -14.51 -9.69 4.78
CA HIS A 83 -13.34 -10.47 5.17
C HIS A 83 -12.16 -10.23 4.22
N ARG A 84 -10.93 -10.21 4.75
CA ARG A 84 -9.72 -9.94 3.95
C ARG A 84 -9.52 -10.91 2.78
N ASN A 85 -9.88 -12.18 2.97
CA ASN A 85 -9.73 -13.23 1.96
C ASN A 85 -10.66 -13.07 0.75
N VAL A 86 -11.79 -12.36 0.90
CA VAL A 86 -12.71 -12.10 -0.23
C VAL A 86 -12.40 -10.78 -0.94
N ILE A 87 -11.91 -9.77 -0.20
CA ILE A 87 -11.54 -8.48 -0.78
C ILE A 87 -10.21 -8.55 -1.54
N SER A 88 -9.24 -9.34 -1.08
CA SER A 88 -7.90 -9.39 -1.70
C SER A 88 -7.95 -9.85 -3.17
N PRO A 89 -8.63 -10.96 -3.53
CA PRO A 89 -8.78 -11.37 -4.93
C PRO A 89 -9.47 -10.31 -5.80
N ALA A 90 -10.54 -9.68 -5.29
CA ALA A 90 -11.28 -8.66 -6.02
C ALA A 90 -10.46 -7.38 -6.23
N ALA A 91 -9.69 -6.94 -5.22
CA ALA A 91 -8.79 -5.80 -5.32
C ALA A 91 -7.67 -6.05 -6.33
N LEU A 92 -7.09 -7.26 -6.33
CA LEU A 92 -6.05 -7.64 -7.28
C LEU A 92 -6.59 -7.75 -8.71
N PHE A 93 -7.78 -8.32 -8.89
CA PHE A 93 -8.46 -8.39 -10.18
C PHE A 93 -8.70 -7.00 -10.77
N LEU A 94 -9.19 -6.06 -9.94
CA LEU A 94 -9.38 -4.68 -10.35
C LEU A 94 -8.04 -4.01 -10.71
N ALA A 95 -7.04 -4.09 -9.83
CA ALA A 95 -5.73 -3.49 -10.06
C ALA A 95 -5.07 -4.02 -11.34
N ALA A 96 -5.18 -5.32 -11.62
CA ALA A 96 -4.67 -5.92 -12.84
C ALA A 96 -5.31 -5.35 -14.10
N LYS A 97 -6.60 -5.01 -14.06
CA LYS A 97 -7.26 -4.32 -15.18
C LYS A 97 -6.78 -2.88 -15.34
N VAL A 98 -6.62 -2.15 -14.24
CA VAL A 98 -6.20 -0.73 -14.24
C VAL A 98 -4.75 -0.56 -14.70
N GLU A 99 -3.87 -1.49 -14.34
CA GLU A 99 -2.46 -1.48 -14.73
C GLU A 99 -2.21 -2.18 -16.08
N GLU A 100 -3.25 -2.36 -16.91
CA GLU A 100 -3.18 -2.96 -18.25
C GLU A 100 -2.57 -4.38 -18.29
N GLN A 101 -2.78 -5.17 -17.22
CA GLN A 101 -2.38 -6.58 -17.11
C GLN A 101 -3.59 -7.49 -16.77
N PRO A 102 -4.72 -7.41 -17.50
CA PRO A 102 -5.94 -8.11 -17.11
C PRO A 102 -5.74 -9.63 -17.05
N ARG A 103 -6.28 -10.24 -15.99
CA ARG A 103 -6.32 -11.69 -15.80
C ARG A 103 -7.75 -12.19 -15.91
N LYS A 104 -7.92 -13.42 -16.40
CA LYS A 104 -9.26 -14.05 -16.46
C LYS A 104 -9.80 -14.25 -15.05
N LEU A 105 -11.08 -13.95 -14.84
CA LEU A 105 -11.75 -14.12 -13.55
C LEU A 105 -11.56 -15.53 -12.96
N GLU A 106 -11.76 -16.56 -13.79
CA GLU A 106 -11.53 -17.97 -13.44
C GLU A 106 -10.12 -18.21 -12.88
N HIS A 107 -9.11 -17.61 -13.50
CA HIS A 107 -7.72 -17.79 -13.10
C HIS A 107 -7.46 -17.12 -11.74
N VAL A 108 -8.02 -15.93 -11.50
CA VAL A 108 -7.93 -15.26 -10.20
C VAL A 108 -8.59 -16.08 -9.10
N ILE A 109 -9.77 -16.66 -9.35
CA ILE A 109 -10.48 -17.51 -8.38
C ILE A 109 -9.67 -18.77 -8.07
N LYS A 110 -9.16 -19.46 -9.09
CA LYS A 110 -8.32 -20.65 -8.91
C LYS A 110 -7.05 -20.35 -8.10
N VAL A 111 -6.39 -19.23 -8.38
CA VAL A 111 -5.21 -18.81 -7.61
C VAL A 111 -5.58 -18.42 -6.18
N ALA A 112 -6.69 -17.70 -5.97
CA ALA A 112 -7.16 -17.37 -4.63
C ALA A 112 -7.41 -18.62 -3.79
N HIS A 113 -8.12 -19.59 -4.36
CA HIS A 113 -8.37 -20.89 -3.73
C HIS A 113 -7.06 -21.63 -3.41
N ALA A 114 -6.12 -21.69 -4.35
CA ALA A 114 -4.83 -22.35 -4.12
C ALA A 114 -3.93 -21.66 -3.08
N CYS A 115 -4.18 -20.38 -2.77
CA CYS A 115 -3.50 -19.64 -1.71
C CYS A 115 -4.19 -19.80 -0.34
N LEU A 116 -5.52 -19.84 -0.32
CA LEU A 116 -6.32 -19.90 0.90
C LEU A 116 -6.50 -21.32 1.41
N ASP A 117 -6.72 -22.27 0.51
CA ASP A 117 -7.08 -23.66 0.78
C ASP A 117 -6.18 -24.60 -0.06
N PRO A 118 -4.86 -24.69 0.25
CA PRO A 118 -3.90 -25.42 -0.61
C PRO A 118 -4.12 -26.94 -0.67
N GLN A 119 -4.86 -27.50 0.30
CA GLN A 119 -5.15 -28.93 0.39
C GLN A 119 -6.39 -29.33 -0.41
N ASP A 120 -7.24 -28.36 -0.75
CA ASP A 120 -8.49 -28.63 -1.45
C ASP A 120 -8.27 -28.67 -2.97
N PRO A 121 -8.98 -29.55 -3.70
CA PRO A 121 -8.89 -29.64 -5.13
C PRO A 121 -9.34 -28.33 -5.79
N SER A 122 -8.81 -28.04 -6.99
CA SER A 122 -9.20 -26.84 -7.73
C SER A 122 -10.72 -26.79 -7.93
N PRO A 123 -11.36 -25.63 -7.76
CA PRO A 123 -12.81 -25.51 -7.88
C PRO A 123 -13.29 -25.91 -9.29
N ASP A 124 -14.35 -26.72 -9.34
CA ASP A 124 -15.01 -27.09 -10.59
C ASP A 124 -15.79 -25.89 -11.13
N VAL A 125 -15.44 -25.47 -12.35
CA VAL A 125 -16.01 -24.30 -13.05
C VAL A 125 -17.52 -24.48 -13.32
N ARG A 126 -18.02 -25.71 -13.32
CA ARG A 126 -19.45 -26.01 -13.51
C ARG A 126 -20.23 -26.10 -12.21
N SER A 127 -19.56 -26.07 -11.06
CA SER A 127 -20.23 -26.15 -9.76
C SER A 127 -20.96 -24.85 -9.43
N ASP A 128 -22.12 -24.96 -8.79
CA ASP A 128 -22.88 -23.80 -8.31
C ASP A 128 -22.06 -22.93 -7.34
N ALA A 129 -21.18 -23.56 -6.54
CA ALA A 129 -20.27 -22.87 -5.63
C ALA A 129 -19.29 -21.95 -6.37
N TYR A 130 -18.67 -22.43 -7.46
CA TYR A 130 -17.79 -21.61 -8.29
C TYR A 130 -18.55 -20.47 -8.97
N LEU A 131 -19.74 -20.75 -9.51
CA LEU A 131 -20.57 -19.74 -10.18
C LEU A 131 -20.95 -18.62 -9.20
N GLN A 132 -21.31 -18.98 -7.96
CA GLN A 132 -21.57 -18.01 -6.90
C GLN A 132 -20.31 -17.20 -6.56
N GLN A 133 -19.16 -17.84 -6.37
CA GLN A 133 -17.89 -17.14 -6.10
C GLN A 133 -17.51 -16.16 -7.22
N ALA A 134 -17.73 -16.54 -8.48
CA ALA A 134 -17.47 -15.68 -9.62
C ALA A 134 -18.40 -14.46 -9.62
N GLN A 135 -19.68 -14.64 -9.32
CA GLN A 135 -20.63 -13.55 -9.20
C GLN A 135 -20.27 -12.62 -8.02
N ASP A 136 -19.92 -13.19 -6.87
CA ASP A 136 -19.52 -12.45 -5.68
C ASP A 136 -18.28 -11.59 -5.93
N LEU A 137 -17.27 -12.11 -6.64
CA LEU A 137 -16.07 -11.36 -6.99
C LEU A 137 -16.39 -10.15 -7.86
N VAL A 138 -17.28 -10.28 -8.84
CA VAL A 138 -17.73 -9.16 -9.69
C VAL A 138 -18.51 -8.12 -8.88
N ILE A 139 -19.35 -8.56 -7.95
CA ILE A 139 -20.07 -7.66 -7.03
C ILE A 139 -19.07 -6.91 -6.13
N LEU A 140 -18.12 -7.63 -5.54
CA LEU A 140 -17.09 -7.05 -4.66
C LEU A 140 -16.20 -6.06 -5.41
N GLU A 141 -15.84 -6.34 -6.66
CA GLU A 141 -15.15 -5.37 -7.51
C GLU A 141 -15.94 -4.06 -7.64
N SER A 142 -17.25 -4.16 -7.91
CA SER A 142 -18.11 -2.97 -7.99
C SER A 142 -18.16 -2.21 -6.66
N ILE A 143 -18.23 -2.93 -5.55
CA ILE A 143 -18.20 -2.33 -4.20
C ILE A 143 -16.86 -1.64 -3.94
N ILE A 144 -15.72 -2.22 -4.35
CA ILE A 144 -14.40 -1.59 -4.22
C ILE A 144 -14.35 -0.31 -5.05
N LEU A 145 -14.76 -0.34 -6.33
CA LEU A 145 -14.81 0.83 -7.20
C LEU A 145 -15.63 1.97 -6.59
N GLN A 146 -16.83 1.67 -6.11
CA GLN A 146 -17.71 2.65 -5.47
C GLN A 146 -17.11 3.18 -4.16
N THR A 147 -16.50 2.30 -3.35
CA THR A 147 -15.86 2.66 -2.08
C THR A 147 -14.68 3.60 -2.31
N LEU A 148 -13.87 3.33 -3.33
CA LEU A 148 -12.77 4.18 -3.76
C LEU A 148 -13.24 5.43 -4.54
N ALA A 149 -14.54 5.61 -4.71
CA ALA A 149 -15.15 6.67 -5.52
C ALA A 149 -14.51 6.79 -6.92
N PHE A 150 -14.20 5.64 -7.53
CA PHE A 150 -13.56 5.51 -8.84
C PHE A 150 -12.17 6.20 -8.94
N GLU A 151 -11.55 6.54 -7.82
CA GLU A 151 -10.16 7.01 -7.77
C GLU A 151 -9.20 5.82 -7.80
N ILE A 152 -9.04 5.27 -8.99
CA ILE A 152 -8.28 4.05 -9.27
C ILE A 152 -6.83 4.30 -9.65
N THR A 153 -6.46 5.53 -10.02
CA THR A 153 -5.07 5.89 -10.33
C THR A 153 -4.27 6.12 -9.04
N ILE A 154 -3.29 5.27 -8.77
CA ILE A 154 -2.46 5.32 -7.57
C ILE A 154 -1.03 5.73 -7.94
N ASP A 155 -0.52 6.79 -7.29
CA ASP A 155 0.91 7.10 -7.33
C ASP A 155 1.62 6.33 -6.21
N HIS A 156 2.79 5.79 -6.53
CA HIS A 156 3.57 4.92 -5.65
C HIS A 156 4.91 5.56 -5.27
N PRO A 157 5.41 5.32 -4.05
CA PRO A 157 6.70 5.86 -3.62
C PRO A 157 7.86 5.39 -4.50
N HIS A 158 7.75 4.22 -5.12
CA HIS A 158 8.78 3.63 -5.99
C HIS A 158 9.22 4.56 -7.12
N THR A 159 8.31 5.30 -7.74
CA THR A 159 8.62 6.27 -8.81
C THR A 159 9.58 7.35 -8.30
N HIS A 160 9.35 7.85 -7.08
CA HIS A 160 10.16 8.89 -6.45
C HIS A 160 11.47 8.33 -5.91
N VAL A 161 11.49 7.07 -5.45
CA VAL A 161 12.72 6.37 -5.06
C VAL A 161 13.69 6.28 -6.25
N VAL A 162 13.22 5.85 -7.42
CA VAL A 162 14.06 5.73 -8.63
C VAL A 162 14.60 7.11 -9.05
N LYS A 163 13.76 8.15 -9.08
CA LYS A 163 14.19 9.51 -9.42
C LYS A 163 15.26 10.02 -8.45
N CYS A 164 15.02 9.90 -7.15
CA CYS A 164 15.94 10.41 -6.14
C CYS A 164 17.28 9.67 -6.14
N THR A 165 17.25 8.33 -6.20
CA THR A 165 18.47 7.51 -6.23
C THR A 165 19.34 7.79 -7.45
N GLN A 166 18.73 8.10 -8.61
CA GLN A 166 19.45 8.55 -9.80
C GLN A 166 20.05 9.95 -9.62
N LEU A 167 19.30 10.90 -9.04
CA LEU A 167 19.77 12.27 -8.80
C LEU A 167 20.99 12.31 -7.87
N VAL A 168 20.96 11.53 -6.79
CA VAL A 168 22.06 11.48 -5.80
C VAL A 168 23.18 10.52 -6.20
N ARG A 169 23.10 9.91 -7.40
CA ARG A 169 24.06 8.91 -7.90
C ARG A 169 24.31 7.78 -6.90
N ALA A 170 23.24 7.29 -6.27
CA ALA A 170 23.29 6.18 -5.33
C ALA A 170 23.83 4.91 -5.98
N SER A 171 24.44 4.03 -5.17
CA SER A 171 24.80 2.69 -5.62
C SER A 171 23.56 1.88 -5.99
N LYS A 172 23.74 0.87 -6.86
CA LYS A 172 22.66 -0.05 -7.23
C LYS A 172 22.07 -0.75 -6.00
N ASP A 173 22.92 -1.12 -5.05
CA ASP A 173 22.51 -1.78 -3.82
C ASP A 173 21.61 -0.87 -2.98
N LEU A 174 22.00 0.40 -2.78
CA LEU A 174 21.18 1.36 -2.03
C LEU A 174 19.84 1.63 -2.72
N ALA A 175 19.83 1.70 -4.06
CA ALA A 175 18.59 1.87 -4.82
C ALA A 175 17.65 0.65 -4.67
N GLN A 176 18.19 -0.57 -4.72
CA GLN A 176 17.43 -1.80 -4.51
C GLN A 176 16.90 -1.89 -3.07
N THR A 177 17.72 -1.59 -2.05
CA THR A 177 17.29 -1.55 -0.66
C THR A 177 16.19 -0.52 -0.46
N SER A 178 16.32 0.68 -1.02
CA SER A 178 15.28 1.73 -0.94
C SER A 178 13.97 1.30 -1.60
N TYR A 179 14.05 0.64 -2.76
CA TYR A 179 12.88 0.09 -3.46
C TYR A 179 12.19 -1.01 -2.65
N PHE A 180 12.98 -1.90 -2.03
CA PHE A 180 12.47 -2.94 -1.14
C PHE A 180 11.80 -2.34 0.10
N MET A 181 12.38 -1.31 0.72
CA MET A 181 11.78 -0.59 1.84
C MET A 181 10.44 0.05 1.46
N ALA A 182 10.33 0.60 0.25
CA ALA A 182 9.08 1.15 -0.27
C ALA A 182 7.98 0.08 -0.38
N THR A 183 8.29 -1.12 -0.85
CA THR A 183 7.32 -2.24 -0.86
C THR A 183 6.95 -2.65 0.57
N ASN A 184 7.91 -2.81 1.47
CA ASN A 184 7.62 -3.15 2.87
C ASN A 184 6.79 -2.09 3.58
N SER A 185 6.93 -0.81 3.22
CA SER A 185 6.09 0.26 3.76
C SER A 185 4.61 0.02 3.47
N LEU A 186 4.27 -0.52 2.29
CA LEU A 186 2.91 -0.88 1.91
C LEU A 186 2.41 -2.13 2.64
N HIS A 187 3.29 -3.11 2.89
CA HIS A 187 2.89 -4.35 3.56
C HIS A 187 2.70 -4.19 5.07
N LEU A 188 3.63 -3.49 5.71
CA LEU A 188 3.80 -3.52 7.16
C LEU A 188 3.18 -2.31 7.87
N THR A 189 2.92 -1.22 7.14
CA THR A 189 2.50 0.05 7.72
C THR A 189 1.26 0.60 7.02
N THR A 190 0.68 1.66 7.59
CA THR A 190 -0.39 2.45 6.97
C THR A 190 0.12 3.77 6.40
N PHE A 191 1.40 3.86 6.02
CA PHE A 191 1.99 5.11 5.51
C PHE A 191 1.32 5.62 4.24
N CYS A 192 0.85 4.73 3.37
CA CYS A 192 0.09 5.09 2.16
C CYS A 192 -1.24 5.82 2.46
N LEU A 193 -1.71 5.78 3.71
CA LEU A 193 -2.88 6.49 4.21
C LEU A 193 -2.54 7.73 5.04
N GLN A 194 -1.26 7.98 5.34
CA GLN A 194 -0.84 9.09 6.22
C GLN A 194 0.00 10.13 5.48
N TYR A 195 0.81 9.70 4.52
CA TYR A 195 1.80 10.54 3.86
C TYR A 195 1.73 10.37 2.34
N SER A 196 2.09 11.43 1.63
CA SER A 196 2.18 11.41 0.17
C SER A 196 3.31 10.47 -0.31
N PRO A 197 3.22 9.92 -1.53
CA PRO A 197 4.26 9.05 -2.09
C PRO A 197 5.68 9.64 -2.07
N PRO A 198 5.89 10.95 -2.37
CA PRO A 198 7.22 11.58 -2.24
C PRO A 198 7.78 11.50 -0.81
N VAL A 199 6.95 11.81 0.20
CA VAL A 199 7.36 11.75 1.61
C VAL A 199 7.71 10.33 2.03
N VAL A 200 6.90 9.33 1.64
CA VAL A 200 7.19 7.92 1.93
C VAL A 200 8.48 7.47 1.25
N ALA A 201 8.75 7.93 0.03
CA ALA A 201 10.00 7.64 -0.67
C ALA A 201 11.22 8.20 0.08
N CYS A 202 11.14 9.43 0.60
CA CYS A 202 12.20 10.00 1.45
C CYS A 202 12.43 9.17 2.71
N VAL A 203 11.38 8.71 3.39
CA VAL A 203 11.50 7.83 4.56
C VAL A 203 12.21 6.53 4.20
N CYS A 204 11.85 5.92 3.07
CA CYS A 204 12.44 4.65 2.62
C CYS A 204 13.92 4.79 2.25
N ILE A 205 14.31 5.88 1.58
CA ILE A 205 15.71 6.17 1.24
C ILE A 205 16.52 6.47 2.51
N HIS A 206 15.97 7.27 3.43
CA HIS A 206 16.63 7.60 4.69
C HIS A 206 16.90 6.35 5.53
N LEU A 207 15.91 5.46 5.63
CA LEU A 207 16.07 4.20 6.34
C LEU A 207 17.11 3.29 5.66
N ALA A 208 17.11 3.22 4.33
CA ALA A 208 18.11 2.47 3.57
C ALA A 208 19.52 3.05 3.76
N CYS A 209 19.67 4.37 3.77
CA CYS A 209 20.93 5.06 4.04
C CYS A 209 21.48 4.69 5.42
N LYS A 210 20.64 4.75 6.47
CA LYS A 210 21.02 4.33 7.82
C LYS A 210 21.42 2.85 7.88
N TRP A 211 20.68 1.97 7.21
CA TRP A 211 20.99 0.54 7.16
C TRP A 211 22.34 0.27 6.49
N SER A 212 22.64 0.98 5.41
CA SER A 212 23.88 0.85 4.64
C SER A 212 25.04 1.68 5.21
N ASN A 213 24.85 2.36 6.35
CA ASN A 213 25.80 3.33 6.92
C ASN A 213 26.31 4.34 5.88
N TRP A 214 25.40 4.81 5.03
CA TRP A 214 25.64 5.76 3.95
C TRP A 214 25.00 7.10 4.29
N GLU A 215 25.70 8.19 4.01
CA GLU A 215 25.16 9.54 4.12
C GLU A 215 25.18 10.21 2.75
N ILE A 216 24.02 10.74 2.35
CA ILE A 216 23.92 11.51 1.11
C ILE A 216 24.45 12.92 1.40
N PRO A 217 25.47 13.39 0.68
CA PRO A 217 26.07 14.70 0.94
C PRO A 217 25.07 15.82 0.67
N VAL A 218 25.22 16.92 1.42
CA VAL A 218 24.47 18.17 1.17
C VAL A 218 24.89 18.72 -0.19
N SER A 219 23.92 19.23 -0.94
CA SER A 219 24.15 19.79 -2.26
C SER A 219 25.00 21.07 -2.18
N THR A 220 25.61 21.45 -3.30
CA THR A 220 26.47 22.64 -3.42
C THR A 220 25.74 23.96 -3.13
N ASP A 221 24.41 23.98 -3.19
CA ASP A 221 23.55 25.12 -2.84
C ASP A 221 23.13 25.14 -1.35
N GLY A 222 23.67 24.22 -0.53
CA GLY A 222 23.39 24.11 0.90
C GLY A 222 22.09 23.40 1.24
N LYS A 223 21.38 22.82 0.26
CA LYS A 223 20.12 22.11 0.49
C LYS A 223 20.33 20.62 0.71
N HIS A 224 19.46 20.03 1.54
CA HIS A 224 19.43 18.59 1.75
C HIS A 224 18.73 17.87 0.59
N TRP A 225 19.11 16.61 0.36
CA TRP A 225 18.61 15.82 -0.78
C TRP A 225 17.08 15.64 -0.78
N TRP A 226 16.46 15.54 0.41
CA TRP A 226 15.01 15.36 0.54
C TRP A 226 14.20 16.58 0.09
N GLU A 227 14.78 17.79 0.15
CA GLU A 227 14.11 19.03 -0.30
C GLU A 227 13.88 19.05 -1.82
N TYR A 228 14.69 18.31 -2.59
CA TYR A 228 14.50 18.16 -4.04
C TYR A 228 13.40 17.16 -4.40
N VAL A 229 13.00 16.30 -3.45
CA VAL A 229 11.92 15.33 -3.64
C VAL A 229 10.60 15.93 -3.17
N ASP A 230 10.58 16.49 -1.95
CA ASP A 230 9.42 17.17 -1.39
C ASP A 230 9.87 18.25 -0.38
N PRO A 231 9.50 19.52 -0.59
CA PRO A 231 9.93 20.63 0.27
C PRO A 231 9.30 20.62 1.68
N THR A 232 8.28 19.79 1.92
CA THR A 232 7.62 19.66 3.22
C THR A 232 8.34 18.69 4.15
N VAL A 233 9.31 17.92 3.64
CA VAL A 233 10.04 16.91 4.42
C VAL A 233 11.07 17.57 5.33
N THR A 234 11.04 17.18 6.60
CA THR A 234 12.01 17.60 7.62
C THR A 234 12.74 16.39 8.21
N LEU A 235 13.95 16.61 8.73
CA LEU A 235 14.73 15.54 9.37
C LEU A 235 14.00 14.92 10.57
N GLU A 236 13.28 15.74 11.36
CA GLU A 236 12.46 15.28 12.48
C GLU A 236 11.35 14.30 12.03
N LEU A 237 10.74 14.54 10.86
CA LEU A 237 9.75 13.64 10.29
C LEU A 237 10.39 12.31 9.86
N LEU A 238 11.56 12.37 9.22
CA LEU A 238 12.29 11.18 8.76
C LEU A 238 12.77 10.31 9.94
N ASP A 239 13.31 10.92 10.98
CA ASP A 239 13.75 10.20 12.18
C ASP A 239 12.58 9.71 13.03
N GLY A 240 11.54 10.54 13.19
CA GLY A 240 10.34 10.20 13.96
C GLY A 240 9.50 9.09 13.33
N THR A 241 9.61 8.87 12.02
CA THR A 241 8.96 7.73 11.32
C THR A 241 9.81 6.46 11.38
N CYS A 242 11.15 6.57 11.34
CA CYS A 242 12.05 5.43 11.50
C CYS A 242 11.99 4.80 12.91
N CYS A 243 11.88 5.61 13.97
CA CYS A 243 11.84 5.11 15.35
C CYS A 243 10.52 4.42 15.76
N LYS A 244 9.47 4.48 14.93
CA LYS A 244 8.15 3.90 15.23
C LYS A 244 7.87 2.57 14.55
N GLN A 245 8.85 1.97 13.87
CA GLN A 245 8.73 0.57 13.49
C GLN A 245 8.72 -0.29 14.76
N PRO A 246 7.79 -1.25 14.89
CA PRO A 246 7.81 -2.17 16.02
C PRO A 246 9.12 -2.95 15.94
N ARG A 247 9.95 -2.81 16.98
CA ARG A 247 11.06 -3.74 17.19
C ARG A 247 10.44 -5.14 17.26
N SER A 248 10.92 -6.02 16.38
CA SER A 248 10.64 -7.46 16.39
C SER A 248 10.74 -8.06 17.79
#